data_AF-A0A3N6BAC7-F1
#
_entry.id   AF-A0A3N6BAC7-F1
#
_cell.length_a   1.000
_cell.length_b   1.000
_cell.length_c   1.000
_cell.angle_alpha   90.00
_cell.angle_beta   90.00
_cell.angle_gamma   90.00
#
_symmetry.space_group_name_H-M   'P 1'
#
loop_
_entity.id
_entity.type
_entity.pdbx_description
1 polymer ?
#
loop_
_entity_poly.entity_id
_entity_poly.type
_entity_poly.pdbx_seq_one_letter_code
_entity_poly.pdbx_strand_id
1 'polypeptide(L)'
;MKRSLARIAIVAVFALCLVLQAACSAPVPAERYTYPTTKKVEHVDTYHGIKVPDPYRWLEDDNSAETADWVQAQNKVTFAYLEKIPYRAPILARIKAVNDYPKYGMPSRKGDHFFFSKNDGQQNQSVLYVQKGLDGEPEVLIDPNKWSADSTVRLTAFSVSKDGKHAVYGVSRSGSDWQEYNVMEIATKKTLPDKVEWVKVSGASWFGDGFFYSRYPAPEKGKELSSANENHQVFFHKMGTTQADDVLVFQDAGNPQRFHMVDTTDDERFAVLLVSDRGKGKKGNSVHVRDLSRGEKEFRPVIGTIGDDTFDVIDNVGDNLLMFTDRGAPNGKLILVDPLRAEEANWQTVLPEREGQPLQGATTAGGKLFAIYLQDVTTKAYVYGLDGKLENEIALPGPGTAGGFGGERDDKFVFYSFTSFSVPPTIYRYDIATKKSSEFRRPQVPGYDPDRYESKQVFYNSKDGTRVPMFVVHRKGIALDGNNPTLLYGYGGFNITESPGFSALRLALLEHGFVYASANLRGGGEYGEKWHEAGMKLNKQNVFDDFIAAAEWLIANKFTSPAKLAIQGGSNGGLLVGAVMNQRPELFRVAIPQVGVMDMLRFHKFTIGWAW
;
A
#
# COMPACT_ATOMS: atom_id res chain seq x y z
N MET A 1 -40.25 -67.28 25.03
CA MET A 1 -40.52 -65.83 25.23
C MET A 1 -39.28 -64.95 25.40
N LYS A 2 -38.26 -65.30 26.21
CA LYS A 2 -37.10 -64.40 26.47
C LYS A 2 -36.18 -64.09 25.26
N ARG A 3 -36.09 -64.96 24.25
CA ARG A 3 -35.27 -64.72 23.03
C ARG A 3 -35.92 -63.79 21.99
N SER A 4 -37.24 -63.59 22.07
CA SER A 4 -37.98 -62.73 21.13
C SER A 4 -37.90 -61.25 21.52
N LEU A 5 -37.87 -60.95 22.82
CA LEU A 5 -37.78 -59.58 23.35
C LEU A 5 -36.39 -58.96 23.11
N ALA A 6 -35.33 -59.76 23.16
CA ALA A 6 -33.96 -59.28 22.91
C ALA A 6 -33.71 -58.87 21.44
N ARG A 7 -34.36 -59.54 20.48
CA ARG A 7 -34.27 -59.18 19.05
C ARG A 7 -35.04 -57.90 18.72
N ILE A 8 -36.17 -57.67 19.39
CA ILE A 8 -36.95 -56.44 19.22
C ILE A 8 -36.22 -55.22 19.81
N ALA A 9 -35.52 -55.39 20.94
CA ALA A 9 -34.71 -54.33 21.55
C ALA A 9 -33.50 -53.92 20.69
N ILE A 10 -32.81 -54.88 20.06
CA ILE A 10 -31.64 -54.59 19.21
C ILE A 10 -32.05 -53.90 17.89
N VAL A 11 -33.19 -54.29 17.30
CA VAL A 11 -33.74 -53.64 16.10
C VAL A 11 -34.23 -52.22 16.42
N ALA A 12 -34.81 -51.99 17.61
CA ALA A 12 -35.23 -50.66 18.04
C ALA A 12 -34.04 -49.70 18.30
N VAL A 13 -32.93 -50.20 18.85
CA VAL A 13 -31.72 -49.40 19.07
C VAL A 13 -30.99 -49.08 17.76
N PHE A 14 -30.93 -50.03 16.81
CA PHE A 14 -30.37 -49.76 15.48
C PHE A 14 -31.22 -48.79 14.65
N ALA A 15 -32.55 -48.89 14.74
CA ALA A 15 -33.46 -47.94 14.08
C ALA A 15 -33.34 -46.52 14.70
N LEU A 16 -33.16 -46.41 16.02
CA LEU A 16 -32.97 -45.12 16.69
C LEU A 16 -31.62 -44.48 16.34
N CYS A 17 -30.55 -45.26 16.18
CA CYS A 17 -29.25 -44.77 15.71
C CYS A 17 -29.25 -44.33 14.24
N LEU A 18 -30.02 -44.99 13.36
CA LEU A 18 -30.19 -44.59 11.96
C LEU A 18 -31.02 -43.30 11.81
N VAL A 19 -32.03 -43.10 12.66
CA VAL A 19 -32.83 -41.85 12.69
C VAL A 19 -32.01 -40.68 13.24
N LEU A 20 -31.11 -40.91 14.20
CA LEU A 20 -30.20 -39.88 14.74
C LEU A 20 -29.06 -39.52 13.77
N GLN A 21 -28.57 -40.46 12.94
CA GLN A 21 -27.61 -40.15 11.86
C GLN A 21 -28.25 -39.41 10.68
N ALA A 22 -29.52 -39.70 10.35
CA ALA A 22 -30.26 -38.97 9.33
C ALA A 22 -30.62 -37.53 9.77
N ALA A 23 -30.83 -37.29 11.08
CA ALA A 23 -31.11 -35.97 11.62
C ALA A 23 -29.89 -35.01 11.65
N CYS A 24 -28.67 -35.53 11.57
CA CYS A 24 -27.44 -34.72 11.48
C CYS A 24 -26.99 -34.40 10.05
N SER A 25 -27.75 -34.84 9.04
CA SER A 25 -27.45 -34.64 7.61
C SER A 25 -28.52 -33.83 6.87
N ALA A 26 -29.46 -33.20 7.60
CA ALA A 26 -30.40 -32.28 7.00
C ALA A 26 -29.65 -31.01 6.55
N PRO A 27 -29.72 -30.60 5.28
CA PRO A 27 -29.20 -29.30 4.88
C PRO A 27 -29.92 -28.25 5.73
N VAL A 28 -29.14 -27.47 6.50
CA VAL A 28 -29.66 -26.26 7.14
C VAL A 28 -30.36 -25.47 6.03
N PRO A 29 -31.67 -25.18 6.15
CA PRO A 29 -32.35 -24.38 5.14
C PRO A 29 -31.53 -23.10 4.96
N ALA A 30 -31.09 -22.82 3.73
CA ALA A 30 -30.45 -21.55 3.44
C ALA A 30 -31.41 -20.46 3.93
N GLU A 31 -31.02 -19.71 4.96
CA GLU A 31 -31.80 -18.61 5.47
C GLU A 31 -32.00 -17.66 4.27
N ARG A 32 -33.22 -17.60 3.74
CA ARG A 32 -33.50 -16.75 2.58
C ARG A 32 -33.49 -15.31 3.07
N TYR A 33 -32.39 -14.61 2.85
CA TYR A 33 -32.32 -13.18 3.11
C TYR A 33 -33.20 -12.45 2.10
N THR A 34 -34.05 -11.56 2.61
CA THR A 34 -34.75 -10.58 1.78
C THR A 34 -33.82 -9.39 1.59
N TYR A 35 -33.27 -9.27 0.39
CA TYR A 35 -32.44 -8.11 0.03
C TYR A 35 -33.30 -6.86 -0.20
N PRO A 36 -32.75 -5.65 -0.03
CA PRO A 36 -33.45 -4.43 -0.37
C PRO A 36 -33.86 -4.43 -1.85
N THR A 37 -35.09 -4.01 -2.13
CA THR A 37 -35.52 -3.77 -3.51
C THR A 37 -34.62 -2.72 -4.13
N THR A 38 -33.89 -3.11 -5.17
CA THR A 38 -33.02 -2.19 -5.93
C THR A 38 -33.70 -1.91 -7.26
N LYS A 39 -34.19 -0.68 -7.46
CA LYS A 39 -34.87 -0.33 -8.70
C LYS A 39 -33.94 -0.52 -9.91
N LYS A 40 -34.54 -0.84 -11.04
CA LYS A 40 -33.87 -0.87 -12.35
C LYS A 40 -34.33 0.34 -13.16
N VAL A 41 -33.40 1.04 -13.78
CA VAL A 41 -33.68 2.13 -14.73
C VAL A 41 -33.35 1.67 -16.15
N GLU A 42 -33.99 2.26 -17.14
CA GLU A 42 -33.72 1.98 -18.56
C GLU A 42 -32.51 2.82 -19.04
N HIS A 43 -31.31 2.51 -18.54
CA HIS A 43 -30.06 3.10 -19.00
C HIS A 43 -29.27 2.09 -19.85
N VAL A 44 -28.79 2.54 -21.01
CA VAL A 44 -27.98 1.73 -21.93
C VAL A 44 -26.84 2.59 -22.46
N ASP A 45 -25.61 2.17 -22.20
CA ASP A 45 -24.42 2.75 -22.83
C ASP A 45 -24.14 2.04 -24.17
N THR A 46 -23.51 2.73 -25.12
CA THR A 46 -23.09 2.13 -26.40
C THR A 46 -21.58 2.26 -26.56
N TYR A 47 -20.90 1.12 -26.67
CA TYR A 47 -19.45 1.02 -26.84
C TYR A 47 -19.15 0.40 -28.21
N HIS A 48 -18.59 1.18 -29.13
CA HIS A 48 -18.24 0.71 -30.48
C HIS A 48 -19.41 -0.01 -31.21
N GLY A 49 -20.63 0.51 -31.04
CA GLY A 49 -21.85 -0.07 -31.61
C GLY A 49 -22.51 -1.19 -30.78
N ILE A 50 -21.86 -1.66 -29.71
CA ILE A 50 -22.41 -2.65 -28.78
C ILE A 50 -23.19 -1.95 -27.67
N LYS A 51 -24.46 -2.32 -27.52
CA LYS A 51 -25.34 -1.82 -26.46
C LYS A 51 -25.12 -2.62 -25.17
N VAL A 52 -24.80 -1.94 -24.08
CA VAL A 52 -24.61 -2.53 -22.74
C VAL A 52 -25.59 -1.87 -21.76
N PRO A 53 -26.62 -2.61 -21.30
CA PRO A 53 -27.53 -2.11 -20.27
C PRO A 53 -26.82 -1.93 -18.92
N ASP A 54 -27.11 -0.83 -18.23
CA ASP A 54 -26.68 -0.60 -16.85
C ASP A 54 -27.88 -0.16 -15.98
N PRO A 55 -28.70 -1.12 -15.53
CA PRO A 55 -29.95 -0.81 -14.85
C PRO A 55 -29.78 -0.15 -13.48
N TYR A 56 -28.56 -0.05 -12.96
CA TYR A 56 -28.26 0.52 -11.66
C TYR A 56 -27.46 1.82 -11.73
N ARG A 57 -27.35 2.43 -12.93
CA ARG A 57 -26.69 3.74 -13.17
C ARG A 57 -27.04 4.81 -12.14
N TRP A 58 -28.27 4.80 -11.61
CA TRP A 58 -28.72 5.78 -10.61
C TRP A 58 -27.93 5.74 -9.29
N LEU A 59 -27.27 4.62 -8.96
CA LEU A 59 -26.41 4.51 -7.76
C LEU A 59 -25.08 5.28 -7.91
N GLU A 60 -24.74 5.76 -9.10
CA GLU A 60 -23.56 6.63 -9.29
C GLU A 60 -23.76 8.05 -8.77
N ASP A 61 -25.02 8.47 -8.52
CA ASP A 61 -25.31 9.74 -7.85
C ASP A 61 -25.24 9.55 -6.33
N ASP A 62 -24.06 9.82 -5.77
CA ASP A 62 -23.73 9.73 -4.35
C ASP A 62 -24.33 10.85 -3.49
N ASN A 63 -24.92 11.88 -4.13
CA ASN A 63 -25.59 12.98 -3.45
C ASN A 63 -27.12 12.79 -3.38
N SER A 64 -27.67 11.81 -4.10
CA SER A 64 -29.10 11.55 -4.09
C SER A 64 -29.57 10.91 -2.79
N ALA A 65 -30.75 11.34 -2.31
CA ALA A 65 -31.41 10.72 -1.17
C ALA A 65 -31.69 9.23 -1.40
N GLU A 66 -31.94 8.84 -2.65
CA GLU A 66 -32.24 7.45 -3.00
C GLU A 66 -31.04 6.53 -2.86
N THR A 67 -29.85 6.98 -3.27
CA THR A 67 -28.60 6.23 -3.05
C THR A 67 -28.31 6.11 -1.55
N ALA A 68 -28.50 7.20 -0.79
CA ALA A 68 -28.34 7.18 0.66
C ALA A 68 -29.28 6.16 1.34
N ASP A 69 -30.56 6.14 0.95
CA ASP A 69 -31.55 5.19 1.46
C ASP A 69 -31.19 3.75 1.10
N TRP A 70 -30.71 3.51 -0.12
CA TRP A 70 -30.25 2.19 -0.56
C TRP A 70 -29.06 1.71 0.28
N VAL A 71 -28.07 2.57 0.54
CA VAL A 71 -26.91 2.25 1.38
C VAL A 71 -27.35 1.89 2.80
N GLN A 72 -28.26 2.67 3.39
CA GLN A 72 -28.80 2.39 4.72
C GLN A 72 -29.54 1.03 4.76
N ALA A 73 -30.34 0.73 3.72
CA ALA A 73 -31.07 -0.53 3.63
C ALA A 73 -30.13 -1.74 3.49
N GLN A 74 -29.05 -1.63 2.68
CA GLN A 74 -28.04 -2.68 2.55
C GLN A 74 -27.27 -2.91 3.85
N ASN A 75 -26.89 -1.82 4.54
CA ASN A 75 -26.26 -1.90 5.85
C ASN A 75 -27.15 -2.61 6.86
N LYS A 76 -28.46 -2.31 6.87
CA LYS A 76 -29.41 -2.96 7.78
C LYS A 76 -29.44 -4.49 7.59
N VAL A 77 -29.49 -4.99 6.35
CA VAL A 77 -29.45 -6.44 6.08
C VAL A 77 -28.12 -7.04 6.50
N THR A 78 -27.02 -6.36 6.18
CA THR A 78 -25.66 -6.81 6.50
C THR A 78 -25.43 -6.91 8.00
N PHE A 79 -25.73 -5.86 8.76
CA PHE A 79 -25.54 -5.87 10.22
C PHE A 79 -26.50 -6.84 10.90
N ALA A 80 -27.75 -6.97 10.44
CA ALA A 80 -28.67 -7.98 10.96
C ALA A 80 -28.16 -9.42 10.76
N TYR A 81 -27.45 -9.70 9.67
CA TYR A 81 -26.78 -10.99 9.47
C TYR A 81 -25.59 -11.14 10.42
N LEU A 82 -24.71 -10.14 10.45
CA LEU A 82 -23.47 -10.20 11.20
C LEU A 82 -23.67 -10.25 12.73
N GLU A 83 -24.71 -9.59 13.24
CA GLU A 83 -25.07 -9.58 14.67
C GLU A 83 -25.55 -10.95 15.17
N LYS A 84 -26.07 -11.81 14.28
CA LYS A 84 -26.46 -13.19 14.63
C LYS A 84 -25.27 -14.12 14.83
N ILE A 85 -24.06 -13.73 14.42
CA ILE A 85 -22.88 -14.59 14.50
C ILE A 85 -22.39 -14.64 15.97
N PRO A 86 -22.56 -15.76 16.69
CA PRO A 86 -22.38 -15.81 18.14
C PRO A 86 -20.92 -15.56 18.56
N TYR A 87 -19.96 -15.87 17.69
CA TYR A 87 -18.54 -15.68 17.93
C TYR A 87 -17.99 -14.34 17.43
N ARG A 88 -18.82 -13.43 16.86
CA ARG A 88 -18.37 -12.11 16.39
C ARG A 88 -17.82 -11.25 17.53
N ALA A 89 -18.53 -11.16 18.66
CA ALA A 89 -18.10 -10.35 19.79
C ALA A 89 -16.81 -10.89 20.45
N PRO A 90 -16.68 -12.22 20.72
CA PRO A 90 -15.41 -12.80 21.17
C PRO A 90 -14.23 -12.55 20.22
N ILE A 91 -14.42 -12.69 18.90
CA ILE A 91 -13.36 -12.41 17.92
C ILE A 91 -12.97 -10.94 17.93
N LEU A 92 -13.93 -10.02 17.98
CA LEU A 92 -13.65 -8.58 18.08
C LEU A 92 -12.86 -8.26 19.36
N ALA A 93 -13.23 -8.85 20.49
CA ALA A 93 -12.49 -8.69 21.74
C ALA A 93 -11.04 -9.19 21.61
N ARG A 94 -10.82 -10.35 20.97
CA ARG A 94 -9.47 -10.87 20.71
C ARG A 94 -8.68 -9.95 19.79
N ILE A 95 -9.29 -9.46 18.71
CA ILE A 95 -8.68 -8.51 17.77
C ILE A 95 -8.24 -7.23 18.48
N LYS A 96 -9.11 -6.65 19.33
CA LYS A 96 -8.75 -5.48 20.14
C LYS A 96 -7.57 -5.76 21.05
N ALA A 97 -7.58 -6.89 21.75
CA ALA A 97 -6.51 -7.27 22.67
C ALA A 97 -5.16 -7.48 21.97
N VAL A 98 -5.10 -8.14 20.81
CA VAL A 98 -3.83 -8.33 20.08
C VAL A 98 -3.35 -7.06 19.39
N ASN A 99 -4.24 -6.10 19.12
CA ASN A 99 -3.88 -4.82 18.52
C ASN A 99 -3.47 -3.77 19.57
N ASP A 100 -3.73 -4.02 20.85
CA ASP A 100 -3.41 -3.09 21.94
C ASP A 100 -1.96 -3.22 22.41
N TYR A 101 -1.06 -2.63 21.64
CA TYR A 101 0.37 -2.54 21.96
C TYR A 101 1.00 -1.28 21.39
N PRO A 102 2.08 -0.76 22.02
CA PRO A 102 2.83 0.37 21.51
C PRO A 102 3.40 0.11 20.12
N LYS A 103 3.09 1.00 19.17
CA LYS A 103 3.61 1.00 17.79
C LYS A 103 4.46 2.24 17.60
N TYR A 104 5.55 2.11 16.86
CA TYR A 104 6.49 3.19 16.61
C TYR A 104 6.81 3.28 15.12
N GLY A 105 6.80 4.51 14.62
CA GLY A 105 7.41 4.85 13.33
C GLY A 105 8.93 4.85 13.44
N MET A 106 9.59 4.68 12.31
CA MET A 106 11.03 4.80 12.21
C MET A 106 11.46 6.25 12.50
N PRO A 107 12.47 6.49 13.36
CA PRO A 107 12.98 7.83 13.60
C PRO A 107 13.68 8.41 12.37
N SER A 108 13.40 9.68 12.06
CA SER A 108 14.15 10.48 11.08
C SER A 108 14.88 11.62 11.79
N ARG A 109 16.15 11.85 11.43
CA ARG A 109 16.96 12.93 12.02
C ARG A 109 16.79 14.23 11.24
N LYS A 110 16.73 15.37 11.94
CA LYS A 110 17.04 16.69 11.38
C LYS A 110 17.79 17.53 12.41
N GLY A 111 19.04 17.88 12.09
CA GLY A 111 19.96 18.49 13.04
C GLY A 111 20.14 17.63 14.29
N ASP A 112 19.86 18.19 15.46
CA ASP A 112 19.95 17.52 16.76
C ASP A 112 18.67 16.74 17.15
N HIS A 113 17.61 16.82 16.34
CA HIS A 113 16.32 16.24 16.67
C HIS A 113 16.01 14.98 15.86
N PHE A 114 15.27 14.07 16.49
CA PHE A 114 14.62 12.94 15.86
C PHE A 114 13.11 13.12 15.89
N PHE A 115 12.46 12.80 14.79
CA PHE A 115 11.01 12.83 14.62
C PHE A 115 10.52 11.41 14.40
N PHE A 116 9.45 11.03 15.10
CA PHE A 116 8.87 9.70 14.95
C PHE A 116 7.41 9.68 15.38
N SER A 117 6.63 8.79 14.79
CA SER A 117 5.26 8.53 15.24
C SER A 117 5.23 7.48 16.35
N LYS A 118 4.27 7.59 17.25
CA LYS A 118 3.98 6.59 18.29
C LYS A 118 2.47 6.45 18.45
N ASN A 119 2.01 5.22 18.62
CA ASN A 119 0.64 4.90 19.01
C ASN A 119 0.71 3.99 20.23
N ASP A 120 0.09 4.38 21.34
CA ASP A 120 0.18 3.64 22.60
C ASP A 120 -0.62 2.32 22.60
N GLY A 121 -1.43 2.06 21.57
CA GLY A 121 -2.17 0.82 21.40
C GLY A 121 -3.42 1.01 20.58
N GLN A 122 -4.39 1.72 21.17
CA GLN A 122 -5.75 1.89 20.64
C GLN A 122 -6.06 3.32 20.18
N GLN A 123 -5.06 4.20 20.06
CA GLN A 123 -5.30 5.54 19.54
C GLN A 123 -5.76 5.43 18.07
N ASN A 124 -6.77 6.22 17.69
CA ASN A 124 -7.28 6.21 16.31
C ASN A 124 -6.21 6.68 15.32
N GLN A 125 -5.42 7.69 15.70
CA GLN A 125 -4.30 8.21 14.94
C GLN A 125 -3.01 8.12 15.76
N SER A 126 -1.89 7.80 15.11
CA SER A 126 -0.58 7.89 15.75
C SER A 126 -0.23 9.35 16.03
N VAL A 127 0.44 9.59 17.15
CA VAL A 127 0.92 10.91 17.58
C VAL A 127 2.35 11.10 17.10
N LEU A 128 2.67 12.29 16.59
CA LEU A 128 4.02 12.66 16.17
C LEU A 128 4.80 13.26 17.33
N TYR A 129 6.00 12.74 17.55
CA TYR A 129 6.93 13.17 18.60
C TYR A 129 8.18 13.79 18.01
N VAL A 130 8.81 14.68 18.79
CA VAL A 130 10.16 15.19 18.58
C VAL A 130 11.01 14.86 19.81
N GLN A 131 12.27 14.51 19.60
CA GLN A 131 13.20 14.13 20.66
C GLN A 131 14.59 14.68 20.33
N LYS A 132 15.29 15.29 21.29
CA LYS A 132 16.67 15.74 21.09
C LYS A 132 17.64 14.56 21.29
N GLY A 133 18.37 14.19 20.24
CA GLY A 133 19.17 12.97 20.23
C GLY A 133 18.33 11.70 20.42
N LEU A 134 18.99 10.55 20.57
CA LEU A 134 18.30 9.27 20.80
C LEU A 134 17.95 8.99 22.27
N ASP A 135 18.60 9.71 23.20
CA ASP A 135 18.44 9.53 24.65
C ASP A 135 17.66 10.68 25.32
N GLY A 136 17.26 11.71 24.58
CA GLY A 136 16.45 12.81 25.12
C GLY A 136 15.04 12.36 25.49
N GLU A 137 14.32 13.15 26.26
CA GLU A 137 12.90 12.86 26.55
C GLU A 137 12.04 13.15 25.31
N PRO A 138 11.21 12.21 24.82
CA PRO A 138 10.30 12.48 23.72
C PRO A 138 9.19 13.45 24.10
N GLU A 139 8.96 14.44 23.26
CA GLU A 139 7.89 15.42 23.43
C GLU A 139 6.86 15.30 22.31
N VAL A 140 5.58 15.42 22.66
CA VAL A 140 4.50 15.49 21.67
C VAL A 140 4.70 16.76 20.82
N LEU A 141 4.71 16.58 19.49
CA LEU A 141 4.75 17.65 18.50
C LEU A 141 3.36 17.87 17.89
N ILE A 142 2.73 16.81 17.36
CA ILE A 142 1.38 16.86 16.78
C ILE A 142 0.56 15.66 17.27
N ASP A 143 -0.64 15.93 17.79
CA ASP A 143 -1.61 14.90 18.17
C ASP A 143 -2.90 15.05 17.34
N PRO A 144 -3.05 14.27 16.25
CA PRO A 144 -4.23 14.34 15.38
C PRO A 144 -5.53 13.93 16.08
N ASN A 145 -5.46 13.18 17.17
CA ASN A 145 -6.65 12.75 17.93
C ASN A 145 -7.39 13.94 18.57
N LYS A 146 -6.75 15.11 18.65
CA LYS A 146 -7.35 16.35 19.18
C LYS A 146 -8.07 17.18 18.10
N TRP A 147 -8.00 16.79 16.82
CA TRP A 147 -8.54 17.60 15.72
C TRP A 147 -10.01 17.33 15.40
N SER A 148 -10.57 16.18 15.81
CA SER A 148 -12.01 15.91 15.72
C SER A 148 -12.49 14.93 16.78
N ALA A 149 -13.75 15.08 17.19
CA ALA A 149 -14.37 14.23 18.22
C ALA A 149 -14.55 12.77 17.79
N ASP A 150 -14.70 12.54 16.49
CA ASP A 150 -14.87 11.23 15.85
C ASP A 150 -13.56 10.64 15.30
N SER A 151 -12.43 11.35 15.46
CA SER A 151 -11.09 10.97 14.95
C SER A 151 -11.00 10.72 13.43
N THR A 152 -11.87 11.37 12.65
CA THR A 152 -11.86 11.29 11.18
C THR A 152 -10.91 12.29 10.51
N VAL A 153 -10.18 13.10 11.29
CA VAL A 153 -9.14 14.00 10.80
C VAL A 153 -7.76 13.37 11.02
N ARG A 154 -6.93 13.31 9.97
CA ARG A 154 -5.62 12.64 10.00
C ARG A 154 -4.48 13.57 9.56
N LEU A 155 -3.29 13.31 10.09
CA LEU A 155 -2.03 13.87 9.60
C LEU A 155 -1.63 13.12 8.31
N THR A 156 -1.35 13.84 7.23
CA THR A 156 -1.05 13.24 5.92
C THR A 156 0.36 13.48 5.40
N ALA A 157 0.94 14.64 5.72
CA ALA A 157 2.29 15.01 5.34
C ALA A 157 3.01 15.59 6.55
N PHE A 158 4.33 15.40 6.63
CA PHE A 158 5.19 16.06 7.59
C PHE A 158 6.57 16.24 6.97
N SER A 159 7.01 17.49 6.80
CA SER A 159 8.28 17.82 6.16
C SER A 159 8.98 18.93 6.94
N VAL A 160 10.21 18.67 7.38
CA VAL A 160 10.98 19.58 8.24
C VAL A 160 11.92 20.43 7.39
N SER A 161 12.01 21.73 7.68
CA SER A 161 12.94 22.64 7.00
C SER A 161 14.39 22.21 7.20
N LYS A 162 15.28 22.58 6.28
CA LYS A 162 16.71 22.21 6.34
C LYS A 162 17.38 22.64 7.65
N ASP A 163 17.01 23.80 8.18
CA ASP A 163 17.52 24.31 9.45
C ASP A 163 16.86 23.70 10.70
N GLY A 164 15.88 22.83 10.52
CA GLY A 164 15.19 22.12 11.61
C GLY A 164 14.28 22.99 12.47
N LYS A 165 13.94 24.21 12.05
CA LYS A 165 13.14 25.15 12.85
C LYS A 165 11.65 25.10 12.54
N HIS A 166 11.28 24.78 11.30
CA HIS A 166 9.90 24.77 10.85
C HIS A 166 9.52 23.41 10.28
N ALA A 167 8.22 23.13 10.28
CA ALA A 167 7.69 21.97 9.57
C ALA A 167 6.38 22.31 8.86
N VAL A 168 6.23 21.78 7.65
CA VAL A 168 4.93 21.67 6.98
C VAL A 168 4.25 20.41 7.51
N TYR A 169 2.98 20.50 7.87
CA TYR A 169 2.15 19.35 8.18
C TYR A 169 0.81 19.39 7.44
N GLY A 170 0.42 18.24 6.90
CA GLY A 170 -0.80 18.07 6.11
C GLY A 170 -1.97 17.56 6.93
N VAL A 171 -3.17 18.06 6.66
CA VAL A 171 -4.42 17.67 7.32
C VAL A 171 -5.42 17.20 6.26
N SER A 172 -5.96 16.00 6.44
CA SER A 172 -7.07 15.45 5.64
C SER A 172 -8.26 15.16 6.55
N ARG A 173 -9.48 15.36 6.03
CA ARG A 173 -10.73 15.20 6.75
C ARG A 173 -11.58 14.10 6.12
N SER A 174 -12.20 13.28 6.96
CA SER A 174 -13.21 12.28 6.58
C SER A 174 -12.76 11.32 5.46
N GLY A 175 -11.48 10.98 5.42
CA GLY A 175 -10.91 10.05 4.43
C GLY A 175 -10.73 10.62 3.02
N SER A 176 -10.95 11.92 2.81
CA SER A 176 -10.70 12.58 1.53
C SER A 176 -9.21 12.59 1.16
N ASP A 177 -8.92 12.54 -0.14
CA ASP A 177 -7.56 12.76 -0.66
C ASP A 177 -7.16 14.24 -0.67
N TRP A 178 -8.11 15.16 -0.50
CA TRP A 178 -7.83 16.58 -0.35
C TRP A 178 -7.12 16.86 0.97
N GLN A 179 -6.11 17.72 0.91
CA GLN A 179 -5.27 18.09 2.03
C GLN A 179 -5.15 19.61 2.15
N GLU A 180 -5.03 20.06 3.39
CA GLU A 180 -4.59 21.41 3.75
C GLU A 180 -3.21 21.30 4.37
N TYR A 181 -2.23 22.06 3.88
CA TYR A 181 -0.91 22.14 4.49
C TYR A 181 -0.81 23.37 5.36
N ASN A 182 -0.26 23.20 6.55
CA ASN A 182 -0.05 24.24 7.55
C ASN A 182 1.44 24.24 7.93
N VAL A 183 1.97 25.38 8.37
CA VAL A 183 3.35 25.48 8.87
C VAL A 183 3.34 25.61 10.40
N MET A 184 4.32 25.01 11.06
CA MET A 184 4.57 25.23 12.49
C MET A 184 6.03 25.53 12.80
N GLU A 185 6.25 26.28 13.88
CA GLU A 185 7.56 26.41 14.52
C GLU A 185 7.76 25.24 15.49
N ILE A 186 8.84 24.47 15.30
CA ILE A 186 9.09 23.23 16.06
C ILE A 186 9.43 23.54 17.52
N ALA A 187 10.23 24.57 17.78
CA ALA A 187 10.68 24.93 19.13
C ALA A 187 9.53 25.33 20.06
N THR A 188 8.56 26.08 19.56
CA THR A 188 7.41 26.55 20.35
C THR A 188 6.15 25.72 20.16
N LYS A 189 6.15 24.82 19.17
CA LYS A 189 5.02 23.97 18.75
C LYS A 189 3.80 24.78 18.29
N LYS A 190 4.01 26.03 17.87
CA LYS A 190 2.95 26.91 17.41
C LYS A 190 2.75 26.77 15.90
N THR A 191 1.50 26.56 15.50
CA THR A 191 1.07 26.73 14.11
C THR A 191 1.20 28.20 13.72
N LEU A 192 1.82 28.45 12.57
CA LEU A 192 1.97 29.77 11.98
C LEU A 192 0.76 30.11 11.09
N PRO A 193 0.57 31.38 10.69
CA PRO A 193 -0.55 31.78 9.81
C PRO A 193 -0.52 31.14 8.41
N ASP A 194 0.64 30.64 7.99
CA ASP A 194 0.88 30.00 6.71
C ASP A 194 0.01 28.75 6.50
N LYS A 195 -0.84 28.81 5.49
CA LYS A 195 -1.77 27.74 5.10
C LYS A 195 -1.94 27.70 3.59
N VAL A 196 -1.89 26.50 3.02
CA VAL A 196 -2.23 26.26 1.61
C VAL A 196 -3.29 25.17 1.47
N GLU A 197 -4.33 25.45 0.69
CA GLU A 197 -5.47 24.56 0.43
C GLU A 197 -5.40 23.90 -0.94
N TRP A 198 -6.28 22.91 -1.15
CA TRP A 198 -6.46 22.17 -2.42
C TRP A 198 -5.25 21.32 -2.84
N VAL A 199 -4.44 20.92 -1.85
CA VAL A 199 -3.32 20.03 -2.05
C VAL A 199 -3.82 18.60 -2.25
N LYS A 200 -3.36 17.92 -3.30
CA LYS A 200 -3.66 16.52 -3.57
C LYS A 200 -2.59 15.99 -4.53
N VAL A 201 -2.07 14.78 -4.27
CA VAL A 201 -0.89 14.22 -4.97
C VAL A 201 0.29 15.22 -4.88
N SER A 202 0.82 15.42 -3.68
CA SER A 202 1.92 16.37 -3.44
C SER A 202 2.78 15.97 -2.25
N GLY A 203 4.05 16.39 -2.27
CA GLY A 203 4.89 16.56 -1.09
C GLY A 203 4.98 18.04 -0.67
N ALA A 204 5.86 18.35 0.28
CA ALA A 204 6.24 19.71 0.65
C ALA A 204 7.77 19.78 0.71
N SER A 205 8.37 20.37 -0.32
CA SER A 205 9.81 20.30 -0.58
C SER A 205 10.46 21.64 -0.30
N TRP A 206 11.20 21.71 0.80
CA TRP A 206 11.76 22.96 1.32
C TRP A 206 12.85 23.55 0.42
N PHE A 207 12.87 24.88 0.34
CA PHE A 207 13.99 25.62 -0.22
C PHE A 207 14.08 26.99 0.48
N GLY A 208 15.14 27.20 1.25
CA GLY A 208 15.35 28.45 1.97
C GLY A 208 14.22 28.78 2.94
N ASP A 209 13.50 29.88 2.69
CA ASP A 209 12.41 30.40 3.53
C ASP A 209 11.00 30.02 3.04
N GLY A 210 10.89 28.98 2.21
CA GLY A 210 9.60 28.50 1.68
C GLY A 210 9.66 27.04 1.24
N PHE A 211 8.60 26.59 0.59
CA PHE A 211 8.51 25.22 0.08
C PHE A 211 7.73 25.15 -1.23
N PHE A 212 8.14 24.20 -2.07
CA PHE A 212 7.38 23.80 -3.24
C PHE A 212 6.27 22.82 -2.86
N TYR A 213 5.13 22.92 -3.52
CA TYR A 213 4.01 22.00 -3.37
C TYR A 213 3.17 21.97 -4.65
N SER A 214 2.34 20.93 -4.77
CA SER A 214 1.44 20.74 -5.91
C SER A 214 -0.01 20.78 -5.45
N ARG A 215 -0.88 21.36 -6.26
CA ARG A 215 -2.31 21.50 -5.98
C ARG A 215 -3.12 21.46 -7.27
N TYR A 216 -4.40 21.18 -7.13
CA TYR A 216 -5.37 21.40 -8.21
C TYR A 216 -6.03 22.77 -8.03
N PRO A 217 -6.61 23.34 -9.10
CA PRO A 217 -7.59 24.40 -8.98
C PRO A 217 -8.71 23.99 -8.02
N ALA A 218 -9.24 24.95 -7.27
CA ALA A 218 -10.36 24.70 -6.38
C ALA A 218 -11.56 24.15 -7.19
N PRO A 219 -12.14 23.00 -6.81
CA PRO A 219 -13.29 22.44 -7.50
C PRO A 219 -14.54 23.32 -7.32
N GLU A 220 -15.53 23.11 -8.19
CA GLU A 220 -16.87 23.67 -7.99
C GLU A 220 -17.44 23.20 -6.65
N LYS A 221 -18.06 24.12 -5.91
CA LYS A 221 -18.65 23.84 -4.60
C LYS A 221 -19.69 22.71 -4.68
N GLY A 222 -19.55 21.70 -3.84
CA GLY A 222 -20.42 20.53 -3.78
C GLY A 222 -20.03 19.38 -4.71
N LYS A 223 -18.91 19.49 -5.44
CA LYS A 223 -18.39 18.43 -6.32
C LYS A 223 -16.99 17.94 -5.94
N GLU A 224 -16.55 18.25 -4.72
CA GLU A 224 -15.19 18.01 -4.25
C GLU A 224 -14.79 16.52 -4.30
N LEU A 225 -15.75 15.60 -4.18
CA LEU A 225 -15.50 14.16 -4.07
C LEU A 225 -15.75 13.35 -5.35
N SER A 226 -16.40 13.94 -6.37
CA SER A 226 -16.86 13.20 -7.56
C SER A 226 -16.33 13.76 -8.88
N SER A 227 -15.97 15.04 -8.94
CA SER A 227 -15.37 15.64 -10.13
C SER A 227 -13.99 15.06 -10.46
N ALA A 228 -13.69 14.97 -11.75
CA ALA A 228 -12.34 14.67 -12.23
C ALA A 228 -11.35 15.74 -11.75
N ASN A 229 -10.19 15.31 -11.26
CA ASN A 229 -9.11 16.22 -10.86
C ASN A 229 -8.17 16.45 -12.04
N GLU A 230 -8.21 17.65 -12.61
CA GLU A 230 -7.48 18.04 -13.82
C GLU A 230 -6.74 19.37 -13.64
N ASN A 231 -5.69 19.59 -14.43
CA ASN A 231 -4.78 20.73 -14.40
C ASN A 231 -3.99 20.82 -13.09
N HIS A 232 -3.26 19.75 -12.75
CA HIS A 232 -2.39 19.75 -11.59
C HIS A 232 -1.23 20.76 -11.76
N GLN A 233 -0.96 21.57 -10.73
CA GLN A 233 -0.05 22.71 -10.80
C GLN A 233 0.97 22.66 -9.67
N VAL A 234 2.16 23.22 -9.91
CA VAL A 234 3.21 23.37 -8.91
C VAL A 234 3.33 24.83 -8.49
N PHE A 235 3.33 25.07 -7.19
CA PHE A 235 3.49 26.38 -6.57
C PHE A 235 4.69 26.41 -5.62
N PHE A 236 5.21 27.60 -5.35
CA PHE A 236 6.13 27.88 -4.27
C PHE A 236 5.45 28.81 -3.27
N HIS A 237 5.32 28.34 -2.03
CA HIS A 237 4.84 29.13 -0.91
C HIS A 237 6.03 29.72 -0.17
N LYS A 238 6.05 31.05 -0.02
CA LYS A 238 7.04 31.74 0.80
C LYS A 238 6.48 31.91 2.21
N MET A 239 7.26 31.58 3.23
CA MET A 239 6.78 31.77 4.61
C MET A 239 6.49 33.25 4.91
N GLY A 240 5.44 33.48 5.69
CA GLY A 240 4.92 34.78 6.08
C GLY A 240 4.02 35.44 5.04
N THR A 241 3.70 34.78 3.92
CA THR A 241 2.77 35.30 2.90
C THR A 241 1.45 34.53 2.89
N THR A 242 0.45 35.03 2.16
CA THR A 242 -0.81 34.31 1.98
C THR A 242 -0.71 33.37 0.78
N GLN A 243 -1.56 32.34 0.71
CA GLN A 243 -1.62 31.44 -0.46
C GLN A 243 -1.91 32.19 -1.78
N ALA A 244 -2.54 33.37 -1.73
CA ALA A 244 -2.80 34.19 -2.92
C ALA A 244 -1.51 34.79 -3.51
N ASP A 245 -0.45 34.90 -2.71
CA ASP A 245 0.86 35.40 -3.11
C ASP A 245 1.79 34.30 -3.62
N ASP A 246 1.35 33.04 -3.58
CA ASP A 246 2.16 31.89 -3.99
C ASP A 246 2.53 31.98 -5.47
N VAL A 247 3.80 31.71 -5.76
CA VAL A 247 4.31 31.77 -7.13
C VAL A 247 3.93 30.48 -7.85
N LEU A 248 3.16 30.59 -8.94
CA LEU A 248 2.96 29.49 -9.87
C LEU A 248 4.30 29.16 -10.55
N VAL A 249 4.87 27.99 -10.22
CA VAL A 249 6.18 27.55 -10.72
C VAL A 249 6.02 26.76 -12.02
N PHE A 250 5.00 25.91 -12.11
CA PHE A 250 4.79 25.09 -13.29
C PHE A 250 3.32 24.70 -13.48
N GLN A 251 2.89 24.66 -14.74
CA GLN A 251 1.59 24.13 -15.16
C GLN A 251 1.66 23.63 -16.61
N ASP A 252 0.77 22.71 -16.99
CA ASP A 252 0.60 22.24 -18.36
C ASP A 252 -0.89 22.10 -18.72
N ALA A 253 -1.56 23.24 -18.90
CA ALA A 253 -2.99 23.27 -19.22
C ALA A 253 -3.35 22.58 -20.55
N GLY A 254 -2.38 22.35 -21.43
CA GLY A 254 -2.59 21.58 -22.67
C GLY A 254 -2.71 20.08 -22.44
N ASN A 255 -2.34 19.58 -21.26
CA ASN A 255 -2.40 18.18 -20.87
C ASN A 255 -3.00 18.05 -19.46
N PRO A 256 -4.32 18.27 -19.32
CA PRO A 256 -5.00 18.41 -18.02
C PRO A 256 -4.88 17.19 -17.10
N GLN A 257 -4.58 16.01 -17.63
CA GLN A 257 -4.47 14.74 -16.90
C GLN A 257 -3.00 14.34 -16.64
N ARG A 258 -2.08 15.30 -16.62
CA ARG A 258 -0.71 15.08 -16.14
C ARG A 258 -0.62 15.30 -14.64
N PHE A 259 0.25 14.53 -13.99
CA PHE A 259 0.71 14.83 -12.64
C PHE A 259 2.05 15.54 -12.69
N HIS A 260 2.25 16.45 -11.73
CA HIS A 260 3.40 17.32 -11.60
C HIS A 260 3.83 17.20 -10.15
N MET A 261 5.00 16.63 -9.89
CA MET A 261 5.55 16.48 -8.55
C MET A 261 6.88 17.21 -8.49
N VAL A 262 7.18 17.85 -7.38
CA VAL A 262 8.43 18.57 -7.20
C VAL A 262 9.10 18.21 -5.88
N ASP A 263 10.35 17.79 -5.99
CA ASP A 263 11.21 17.46 -4.87
C ASP A 263 12.47 18.31 -4.90
N THR A 264 13.15 18.41 -3.78
CA THR A 264 14.46 19.07 -3.66
C THR A 264 15.50 18.05 -3.23
N THR A 265 16.71 18.16 -3.78
CA THR A 265 17.85 17.37 -3.28
C THR A 265 18.15 17.71 -1.81
N ASP A 266 18.85 16.83 -1.10
CA ASP A 266 19.12 17.00 0.34
C ASP A 266 19.86 18.31 0.65
N ASP A 267 20.74 18.73 -0.27
CA ASP A 267 21.43 20.01 -0.19
C ASP A 267 20.63 21.22 -0.68
N GLU A 268 19.36 21.05 -1.03
CA GLU A 268 18.47 22.07 -1.63
C GLU A 268 19.08 22.73 -2.88
N ARG A 269 20.03 22.08 -3.56
CA ARG A 269 20.64 22.64 -4.76
C ARG A 269 19.72 22.52 -5.96
N PHE A 270 19.10 21.36 -6.15
CA PHE A 270 18.25 21.09 -7.31
C PHE A 270 16.80 20.99 -6.86
N ALA A 271 15.91 21.73 -7.53
CA ALA A 271 14.50 21.36 -7.58
C ALA A 271 14.30 20.43 -8.78
N VAL A 272 13.64 19.30 -8.57
CA VAL A 272 13.38 18.25 -9.55
C VAL A 272 11.88 18.19 -9.79
N LEU A 273 11.46 18.43 -11.02
CA LEU A 273 10.08 18.31 -11.47
C LEU A 273 9.91 16.97 -12.21
N LEU A 274 9.05 16.11 -11.68
CA LEU A 274 8.60 14.87 -12.32
C LEU A 274 7.23 15.12 -12.95
N VAL A 275 7.10 14.85 -14.25
CA VAL A 275 5.81 14.96 -14.96
C VAL A 275 5.43 13.61 -15.56
N SER A 276 4.27 13.07 -15.15
CA SER A 276 3.73 11.81 -15.69
C SER A 276 2.42 12.05 -16.45
N ASP A 277 2.17 11.27 -17.50
CA ASP A 277 0.99 11.40 -18.38
C ASP A 277 0.10 10.15 -18.28
N ARG A 278 -0.39 9.89 -17.06
CA ARG A 278 -1.23 8.73 -16.76
C ARG A 278 -2.55 8.77 -17.55
N GLY A 279 -3.05 9.96 -17.91
CA GLY A 279 -4.27 10.13 -18.73
C GLY A 279 -4.14 9.62 -20.16
N LYS A 280 -2.91 9.51 -20.68
CA LYS A 280 -2.61 8.84 -21.95
C LYS A 280 -2.15 7.39 -21.77
N GLY A 281 -2.32 6.83 -20.57
CA GLY A 281 -1.92 5.47 -20.24
C GLY A 281 -0.41 5.24 -20.24
N LYS A 282 0.38 6.29 -20.06
CA LYS A 282 1.85 6.19 -19.96
C LYS A 282 2.26 5.77 -18.57
N LYS A 283 3.15 4.76 -18.49
CA LYS A 283 3.67 4.28 -17.21
C LYS A 283 4.76 5.19 -16.65
N GLY A 284 5.55 5.77 -17.55
CA GLY A 284 6.75 6.52 -17.23
C GLY A 284 6.52 7.99 -16.94
N ASN A 285 7.62 8.73 -16.90
CA ASN A 285 7.62 10.15 -16.62
C ASN A 285 8.76 10.88 -17.35
N SER A 286 8.65 12.20 -17.39
CA SER A 286 9.73 13.11 -17.74
C SER A 286 10.34 13.68 -16.46
N VAL A 287 11.59 14.11 -16.54
CA VAL A 287 12.35 14.70 -15.44
C VAL A 287 12.90 16.03 -15.90
N HIS A 288 12.64 17.07 -15.13
CA HIS A 288 13.18 18.40 -15.36
C HIS A 288 13.83 18.89 -14.07
N VAL A 289 14.83 19.74 -14.20
CA VAL A 289 15.62 20.21 -13.07
C VAL A 289 15.84 21.71 -13.14
N ARG A 290 15.93 22.33 -11.98
CA ARG A 290 16.27 23.73 -11.79
C ARG A 290 17.40 23.80 -10.77
N ASP A 291 18.56 24.34 -11.16
CA ASP A 291 19.68 24.56 -10.23
C ASP A 291 19.44 25.85 -9.43
N LEU A 292 18.92 25.68 -8.22
CA LEU A 292 18.57 26.76 -7.30
C LEU A 292 19.82 27.52 -6.83
N SER A 293 20.97 26.85 -6.74
CA SER A 293 22.24 27.50 -6.36
C SER A 293 22.74 28.50 -7.42
N ARG A 294 22.31 28.32 -8.67
CA ARG A 294 22.59 29.24 -9.79
C ARG A 294 21.51 30.31 -9.98
N GLY A 295 20.48 30.32 -9.14
CA GLY A 295 19.37 31.25 -9.26
C GLY A 295 18.54 31.04 -10.52
N GLU A 296 18.59 29.86 -11.14
CA GLU A 296 17.74 29.51 -12.27
C GLU A 296 16.26 29.73 -11.90
N LYS A 297 15.42 30.06 -12.87
CA LYS A 297 13.98 30.33 -12.68
C LYS A 297 13.10 29.27 -13.33
N GLU A 298 13.54 28.77 -14.48
CA GLU A 298 12.83 27.78 -15.27
C GLU A 298 13.39 26.37 -15.06
N PHE A 299 12.54 25.37 -15.29
CA PHE A 299 12.96 23.97 -15.33
C PHE A 299 13.57 23.61 -16.70
N ARG A 300 14.74 22.98 -16.67
CA ARG A 300 15.41 22.39 -17.84
C ARG A 300 15.09 20.90 -17.94
N PRO A 301 14.75 20.37 -19.13
CA PRO A 301 14.57 18.93 -19.30
C PRO A 301 15.88 18.16 -19.12
N VAL A 302 15.85 17.13 -18.28
CA VAL A 302 16.87 16.07 -18.19
C VAL A 302 16.38 14.87 -19.01
N ILE A 303 15.14 14.45 -18.76
CA ILE A 303 14.40 13.49 -19.58
C ILE A 303 13.19 14.23 -20.14
N GLY A 304 13.25 14.68 -21.40
CA GLY A 304 12.22 15.57 -21.95
C GLY A 304 10.93 14.87 -22.44
N THR A 305 10.97 13.56 -22.67
CA THR A 305 9.84 12.81 -23.24
C THR A 305 9.22 11.88 -22.20
N ILE A 306 7.89 11.94 -22.07
CA ILE A 306 7.13 11.01 -21.24
C ILE A 306 6.89 9.73 -22.05
N GLY A 307 7.61 8.68 -21.68
CA GLY A 307 7.49 7.34 -22.26
C GLY A 307 6.84 6.36 -21.29
N ASP A 308 7.20 5.10 -21.44
CA ASP A 308 6.82 4.03 -20.51
C ASP A 308 7.96 3.67 -19.55
N ASP A 309 9.12 4.31 -19.65
CA ASP A 309 10.20 4.15 -18.67
C ASP A 309 10.02 5.09 -17.47
N THR A 310 10.24 4.58 -16.27
CA THR A 310 10.23 5.33 -15.02
C THR A 310 11.60 5.96 -14.76
N PHE A 311 11.58 7.17 -14.19
CA PHE A 311 12.77 7.88 -13.74
C PHE A 311 12.50 8.56 -12.41
N ASP A 312 13.32 8.29 -11.41
CA ASP A 312 13.25 8.96 -10.11
C ASP A 312 14.63 9.49 -9.73
N VAL A 313 14.70 10.72 -9.20
CA VAL A 313 15.96 11.28 -8.68
C VAL A 313 16.05 10.94 -7.20
N ILE A 314 17.11 10.23 -6.82
CA ILE A 314 17.35 9.80 -5.43
C ILE A 314 17.98 10.95 -4.63
N ASP A 315 19.05 11.54 -5.18
CA ASP A 315 19.77 12.70 -4.65
C ASP A 315 20.72 13.23 -5.75
N ASN A 316 21.62 14.14 -5.42
CA ASN A 316 22.78 14.50 -6.25
C ASN A 316 24.12 14.00 -5.67
N VAL A 317 25.03 13.63 -6.56
CA VAL A 317 26.45 13.37 -6.25
C VAL A 317 27.28 14.47 -6.91
N GLY A 318 27.58 15.50 -6.14
CA GLY A 318 28.23 16.72 -6.66
C GLY A 318 27.29 17.44 -7.64
N ASP A 319 27.73 17.57 -8.89
CA ASP A 319 26.98 18.22 -9.97
C ASP A 319 25.99 17.27 -10.68
N ASN A 320 26.09 15.96 -10.47
CA ASN A 320 25.29 14.97 -11.18
C ASN A 320 24.08 14.53 -10.36
N LEU A 321 22.97 14.25 -11.03
CA LEU A 321 21.79 13.63 -10.45
C LEU A 321 21.99 12.12 -10.37
N LEU A 322 21.81 11.52 -9.20
CA LEU A 322 21.73 10.08 -9.02
C LEU A 322 20.28 9.64 -9.25
N MET A 323 20.04 8.87 -10.30
CA MET A 323 18.69 8.54 -10.77
C MET A 323 18.46 7.04 -10.86
N PHE A 324 17.27 6.60 -10.46
CA PHE A 324 16.72 5.31 -10.81
C PHE A 324 16.11 5.35 -12.20
N THR A 325 16.22 4.25 -12.96
CA THR A 325 15.40 4.02 -14.16
C THR A 325 15.24 2.54 -14.51
N ASP A 326 14.13 2.18 -15.14
CA ASP A 326 13.91 0.89 -15.79
C ASP A 326 14.18 0.91 -17.31
N ARG A 327 14.64 2.04 -17.87
CA ARG A 327 14.96 2.16 -19.30
C ARG A 327 16.03 1.16 -19.71
N GLY A 328 15.63 0.23 -20.57
CA GLY A 328 16.50 -0.87 -21.02
C GLY A 328 16.98 -1.77 -19.87
N ALA A 329 16.28 -1.74 -18.74
CA ALA A 329 16.60 -2.47 -17.53
C ALA A 329 15.30 -2.79 -16.74
N PRO A 330 14.48 -3.77 -17.16
CA PRO A 330 13.19 -4.10 -16.52
C PRO A 330 13.21 -4.33 -15.00
N ASN A 331 14.35 -4.73 -14.43
CA ASN A 331 14.55 -4.88 -12.98
C ASN A 331 15.15 -3.63 -12.31
N GLY A 332 15.27 -2.52 -13.04
CA GLY A 332 15.80 -1.25 -12.55
C GLY A 332 17.33 -1.18 -12.49
N LYS A 333 17.86 0.02 -12.71
CA LYS A 333 19.28 0.37 -12.55
C LYS A 333 19.41 1.78 -11.97
N LEU A 334 20.59 2.11 -11.46
CA LEU A 334 20.94 3.48 -11.07
C LEU A 334 21.96 4.08 -12.03
N ILE A 335 21.76 5.34 -12.39
CA ILE A 335 22.63 6.11 -13.28
C ILE A 335 22.99 7.46 -12.65
N LEU A 336 24.12 8.05 -13.05
CA LEU A 336 24.45 9.45 -12.85
C LEU A 336 24.20 10.21 -14.16
N VAL A 337 23.54 11.36 -14.04
CA VAL A 337 23.25 12.25 -15.16
C VAL A 337 23.74 13.66 -14.85
N ASP A 338 24.58 14.21 -15.71
CA ASP A 338 24.93 15.63 -15.70
C ASP A 338 23.72 16.42 -16.25
N PRO A 339 23.05 17.27 -15.45
CA PRO A 339 21.86 17.98 -15.90
C PRO A 339 22.15 19.01 -17.02
N LEU A 340 23.42 19.36 -17.27
CA LEU A 340 23.83 20.23 -18.37
C LEU A 340 24.17 19.46 -19.65
N ARG A 341 24.36 18.14 -19.57
CA ARG A 341 24.73 17.23 -20.66
C ARG A 341 23.97 15.91 -20.54
N ALA A 342 22.64 16.03 -20.52
CA ALA A 342 21.72 14.95 -20.14
C ALA A 342 21.48 13.90 -21.24
N GLU A 343 22.16 14.00 -22.39
CA GLU A 343 22.04 13.00 -23.45
C GLU A 343 22.39 11.60 -22.94
N GLU A 344 21.63 10.59 -23.37
CA GLU A 344 21.76 9.21 -22.87
C GLU A 344 23.16 8.62 -23.07
N ALA A 345 23.89 9.06 -24.10
CA ALA A 345 25.28 8.67 -24.35
C ALA A 345 26.26 9.14 -23.25
N ASN A 346 25.87 10.14 -22.44
CA ASN A 346 26.66 10.67 -21.33
C ASN A 346 26.29 10.05 -19.98
N TRP A 347 25.26 9.20 -19.92
CA TRP A 347 24.84 8.58 -18.67
C TRP A 347 25.88 7.60 -18.17
N GLN A 348 26.22 7.70 -16.89
CA GLN A 348 27.10 6.74 -16.24
C GLN A 348 26.26 5.77 -15.41
N THR A 349 26.34 4.48 -15.70
CA THR A 349 25.69 3.47 -14.84
C THR A 349 26.46 3.33 -13.53
N VAL A 350 25.76 3.49 -12.40
CA VAL A 350 26.27 3.31 -11.03
C VAL A 350 25.97 1.90 -10.55
N LEU A 351 24.70 1.51 -10.58
CA LEU A 351 24.27 0.16 -10.26
C LEU A 351 23.62 -0.44 -11.51
N PRO A 352 24.20 -1.48 -12.14
CA PRO A 352 23.57 -2.12 -13.28
C PRO A 352 22.33 -2.91 -12.85
N GLU A 353 21.47 -3.23 -13.82
CA GLU A 353 20.37 -4.16 -13.64
C GLU A 353 20.87 -5.51 -13.11
N ARG A 354 20.07 -6.15 -12.24
CA ARG A 354 20.31 -7.52 -11.78
C ARG A 354 19.22 -8.45 -12.27
N GLU A 355 19.63 -9.57 -12.86
CA GLU A 355 18.69 -10.61 -13.28
C GLU A 355 18.00 -11.25 -12.06
N GLY A 356 16.68 -11.41 -12.14
CA GLY A 356 15.86 -12.01 -11.07
C GLY A 356 15.80 -11.23 -9.75
N GLN A 357 16.46 -10.07 -9.67
CA GLN A 357 16.48 -9.22 -8.48
C GLN A 357 16.08 -7.78 -8.81
N PRO A 358 14.78 -7.45 -8.83
CA PRO A 358 14.31 -6.09 -9.03
C PRO A 358 14.83 -5.15 -7.94
N LEU A 359 15.39 -4.02 -8.35
CA LEU A 359 15.71 -2.90 -7.48
C LEU A 359 14.41 -2.20 -7.06
N GLN A 360 14.06 -2.30 -5.78
CA GLN A 360 12.86 -1.68 -5.22
C GLN A 360 13.06 -0.23 -4.80
N GLY A 361 14.31 0.15 -4.52
CA GLY A 361 14.63 1.51 -4.12
C GLY A 361 16.08 1.66 -3.71
N ALA A 362 16.50 2.90 -3.62
CA ALA A 362 17.80 3.26 -3.10
C ALA A 362 17.73 4.59 -2.34
N THR A 363 18.56 4.71 -1.32
CA THR A 363 18.67 5.89 -0.46
C THR A 363 20.13 6.25 -0.24
N THR A 364 20.37 7.50 0.16
CA THR A 364 21.69 7.95 0.59
C THR A 364 21.68 8.25 2.09
N ALA A 365 22.82 8.03 2.75
CA ALA A 365 23.10 8.44 4.12
C ALA A 365 24.59 8.26 4.43
N GLY A 366 25.18 9.14 5.26
CA GLY A 366 26.55 8.96 5.74
C GLY A 366 27.62 8.81 4.63
N GLY A 367 27.37 9.42 3.46
CA GLY A 367 28.24 9.29 2.27
C GLY A 367 28.19 7.93 1.58
N LYS A 368 27.14 7.12 1.82
CA LYS A 368 26.92 5.81 1.23
C LYS A 368 25.61 5.75 0.46
N LEU A 369 25.54 4.77 -0.44
CA LEU A 369 24.34 4.38 -1.17
C LEU A 369 23.82 3.06 -0.61
N PHE A 370 22.56 3.02 -0.22
CA PHE A 370 21.87 1.82 0.22
C PHE A 370 20.90 1.40 -0.87
N ALA A 371 21.00 0.17 -1.36
CA ALA A 371 20.10 -0.35 -2.38
C ALA A 371 19.31 -1.55 -1.84
N ILE A 372 18.02 -1.53 -2.11
CA ILE A 372 17.04 -2.53 -1.66
C ILE A 372 16.56 -3.30 -2.88
N TYR A 373 16.83 -4.59 -2.92
CA TYR A 373 16.40 -5.50 -3.98
C TYR A 373 15.37 -6.50 -3.44
N LEU A 374 14.60 -7.11 -4.33
CA LEU A 374 13.87 -8.33 -4.05
C LEU A 374 14.65 -9.55 -4.52
N GLN A 375 14.62 -10.61 -3.72
CA GLN A 375 14.94 -11.97 -4.14
C GLN A 375 13.78 -12.85 -3.69
N ASP A 376 13.07 -13.42 -4.65
CA ASP A 376 11.88 -14.25 -4.40
C ASP A 376 10.94 -13.60 -3.37
N VAL A 377 10.53 -12.35 -3.65
CA VAL A 377 9.57 -11.58 -2.81
C VAL A 377 10.08 -11.27 -1.38
N THR A 378 11.38 -11.40 -1.11
CA THR A 378 11.98 -10.99 0.17
C THR A 378 13.09 -9.97 -0.06
N THR A 379 13.30 -9.08 0.91
CA THR A 379 14.27 -8.01 0.77
C THR A 379 15.71 -8.51 0.88
N LYS A 380 16.55 -7.99 0.00
CA LYS A 380 18.01 -7.96 0.12
C LYS A 380 18.47 -6.51 0.16
N ALA A 381 19.29 -6.16 1.14
CA ALA A 381 19.80 -4.79 1.30
C ALA A 381 21.32 -4.77 1.19
N TYR A 382 21.86 -3.83 0.44
CA TYR A 382 23.31 -3.72 0.19
C TYR A 382 23.78 -2.28 0.37
N VAL A 383 25.03 -2.13 0.81
CA VAL A 383 25.73 -0.85 0.93
C VAL A 383 26.77 -0.74 -0.18
N TYR A 384 26.79 0.41 -0.85
CA TYR A 384 27.74 0.78 -1.89
C TYR A 384 28.41 2.11 -1.55
N GLY A 385 29.57 2.33 -2.14
CA GLY A 385 30.06 3.69 -2.38
C GLY A 385 29.14 4.42 -3.36
N LEU A 386 29.16 5.76 -3.33
CA LEU A 386 28.42 6.59 -4.29
C LEU A 386 28.90 6.40 -5.74
N ASP A 387 30.06 5.77 -5.94
CA ASP A 387 30.62 5.35 -7.22
C ASP A 387 30.05 4.00 -7.73
N GLY A 388 29.17 3.35 -6.95
CA GLY A 388 28.57 2.06 -7.28
C GLY A 388 29.39 0.84 -6.84
N LYS A 389 30.51 1.04 -6.14
CA LYS A 389 31.32 -0.08 -5.64
C LYS A 389 30.64 -0.75 -4.45
N LEU A 390 30.34 -2.05 -4.57
CA LEU A 390 29.74 -2.84 -3.49
C LEU A 390 30.68 -2.90 -2.28
N GLU A 391 30.15 -2.59 -1.09
CA GLU A 391 30.90 -2.66 0.17
C GLU A 391 30.50 -3.86 1.04
N ASN A 392 29.20 -4.14 1.17
CA ASN A 392 28.67 -5.32 1.85
C ASN A 392 27.15 -5.50 1.61
N GLU A 393 26.66 -6.72 1.87
CA GLU A 393 25.25 -6.98 2.15
C GLU A 393 24.95 -6.66 3.63
N ILE A 394 23.77 -6.13 3.92
CA ILE A 394 23.28 -5.96 5.29
C ILE A 394 22.59 -7.27 5.69
N ALA A 395 23.09 -7.91 6.74
CA ALA A 395 22.48 -9.12 7.28
C ALA A 395 21.13 -8.78 7.92
N LEU A 396 20.04 -9.10 7.23
CA LEU A 396 18.68 -8.97 7.78
C LEU A 396 18.37 -10.13 8.75
N PRO A 397 17.44 -9.95 9.70
CA PRO A 397 17.10 -10.97 10.70
C PRO A 397 16.60 -12.31 10.13
N GLY A 398 16.13 -12.32 8.88
CA GLY A 398 15.63 -13.48 8.16
C GLY A 398 14.92 -13.08 6.88
N PRO A 399 14.21 -14.01 6.21
CA PRO A 399 13.37 -13.69 5.06
C PRO A 399 12.18 -12.82 5.49
N GLY A 400 12.00 -11.68 4.83
CA GLY A 400 10.95 -10.72 5.13
C GLY A 400 11.08 -9.46 4.30
N THR A 401 10.42 -8.41 4.76
CA THR A 401 10.43 -7.08 4.16
C THR A 401 11.27 -6.16 5.02
N ALA A 402 12.22 -5.43 4.41
CA ALA A 402 12.93 -4.34 5.05
C ALA A 402 12.81 -3.05 4.25
N GLY A 403 12.74 -1.91 4.96
CA GLY A 403 12.70 -0.58 4.37
C GLY A 403 13.29 0.46 5.31
N GLY A 404 13.67 1.61 4.76
CA GLY A 404 14.40 2.66 5.47
C GLY A 404 15.77 2.89 4.84
N PHE A 405 16.83 2.89 5.65
CA PHE A 405 18.22 3.11 5.22
C PHE A 405 18.55 4.50 4.68
N GLY A 406 17.60 5.45 4.72
CA GLY A 406 17.84 6.86 4.43
C GLY A 406 18.27 7.63 5.68
N GLY A 407 18.93 8.76 5.46
CA GLY A 407 19.43 9.64 6.51
C GLY A 407 20.17 10.84 5.92
N GLU A 408 20.76 11.65 6.79
CA GLU A 408 21.52 12.83 6.40
C GLU A 408 22.93 12.43 5.92
N ARG A 409 23.58 13.30 5.13
CA ARG A 409 24.91 13.04 4.54
C ARG A 409 26.01 12.76 5.56
N ASP A 410 25.88 13.30 6.77
CA ASP A 410 26.86 13.18 7.86
C ASP A 410 26.54 12.06 8.86
N ASP A 411 25.40 11.37 8.70
CA ASP A 411 24.95 10.31 9.60
C ASP A 411 25.99 9.19 9.76
N LYS A 412 26.08 8.65 10.97
CA LYS A 412 26.96 7.51 11.31
C LYS A 412 26.23 6.18 11.35
N PHE A 413 24.91 6.23 11.35
CA PHE A 413 24.02 5.09 11.38
C PHE A 413 22.73 5.46 10.66
N VAL A 414 22.03 4.45 10.17
CA VAL A 414 20.67 4.59 9.63
C VAL A 414 19.72 3.70 10.40
N PHE A 415 18.44 4.02 10.35
CA PHE A 415 17.40 3.11 10.80
C PHE A 415 16.82 2.32 9.62
N TYR A 416 16.43 1.09 9.89
CA TYR A 416 15.55 0.33 9.00
C TYR A 416 14.52 -0.41 9.82
N SER A 417 13.32 -0.58 9.27
CA SER A 417 12.31 -1.48 9.82
C SER A 417 12.40 -2.82 9.11
N PHE A 418 12.28 -3.92 9.84
CA PHE A 418 12.12 -5.25 9.30
C PHE A 418 10.85 -5.90 9.84
N THR A 419 10.10 -6.57 8.96
CA THR A 419 8.92 -7.37 9.31
C THR A 419 8.86 -8.63 8.45
N SER A 420 8.14 -9.63 8.93
CA SER A 420 7.77 -10.84 8.18
C SER A 420 6.42 -11.30 8.71
N PHE A 421 5.84 -12.37 8.17
CA PHE A 421 4.55 -12.88 8.65
C PHE A 421 4.58 -13.28 10.14
N SER A 422 5.75 -13.63 10.67
CA SER A 422 5.97 -13.98 12.07
C SER A 422 6.81 -12.96 12.87
N VAL A 423 7.16 -11.82 12.27
CA VAL A 423 8.02 -10.82 12.92
C VAL A 423 7.32 -9.47 12.87
N PRO A 424 6.80 -8.97 14.01
CA PRO A 424 6.25 -7.62 14.12
C PRO A 424 7.25 -6.57 13.61
N PRO A 425 6.79 -5.43 13.06
CA PRO A 425 7.68 -4.39 12.56
C PRO A 425 8.68 -3.96 13.63
N THR A 426 9.94 -4.36 13.44
CA THR A 426 11.02 -4.16 14.39
C THR A 426 12.00 -3.19 13.79
N ILE A 427 12.30 -2.11 14.51
CA ILE A 427 13.24 -1.09 14.08
C ILE A 427 14.64 -1.53 14.50
N TYR A 428 15.57 -1.48 13.56
CA TYR A 428 16.98 -1.75 13.75
C TYR A 428 17.77 -0.48 13.46
N ARG A 429 18.86 -0.31 14.20
CA ARG A 429 19.89 0.69 13.93
C ARG A 429 21.05 -0.01 13.25
N TYR A 430 21.42 0.42 12.04
CA TYR A 430 22.57 -0.06 11.31
C TYR A 430 23.71 0.95 11.42
N ASP A 431 24.80 0.57 12.06
CA ASP A 431 26.02 1.38 12.15
C ASP A 431 26.84 1.24 10.86
N ILE A 432 27.09 2.36 10.19
CA ILE A 432 27.69 2.38 8.84
C ILE A 432 29.15 1.94 8.89
N ALA A 433 29.90 2.40 9.89
CA ALA A 433 31.33 2.16 9.99
C ALA A 433 31.63 0.69 10.37
N THR A 434 30.91 0.16 11.36
CA THR A 434 31.11 -1.21 11.85
C THR A 434 30.34 -2.26 11.05
N LYS A 435 29.39 -1.84 10.21
CA LYS A 435 28.52 -2.71 9.39
C LYS A 435 27.64 -3.64 10.22
N LYS A 436 27.21 -3.18 11.40
CA LYS A 436 26.43 -3.98 12.35
C LYS A 436 25.04 -3.41 12.55
N SER A 437 24.05 -4.29 12.50
CA SER A 437 22.70 -4.00 12.94
C SER A 437 22.52 -4.35 14.41
N SER A 438 21.85 -3.48 15.16
CA SER A 438 21.34 -3.77 16.50
C SER A 438 19.85 -3.50 16.54
N GLU A 439 19.08 -4.34 17.22
CA GLU A 439 17.67 -4.05 17.50
C GLU A 439 17.57 -2.72 18.26
N PHE A 440 16.83 -1.77 17.71
CA PHE A 440 16.56 -0.49 18.35
C PHE A 440 15.22 -0.53 19.09
N ARG A 441 14.19 -1.09 18.44
CA ARG A 441 12.87 -1.20 19.06
C ARG A 441 12.04 -2.33 18.44
N ARG A 442 11.64 -3.28 19.29
CA ARG A 442 10.68 -4.34 18.95
C ARG A 442 9.37 -4.14 19.71
N PRO A 443 8.21 -4.11 19.04
CA PRO A 443 6.94 -4.08 19.73
C PRO A 443 6.64 -5.42 20.40
N GLN A 444 6.07 -5.37 21.60
CA GLN A 444 5.60 -6.54 22.35
C GLN A 444 4.12 -6.76 22.05
N VAL A 445 3.80 -7.78 21.24
CA VAL A 445 2.41 -8.06 20.85
C VAL A 445 1.75 -9.00 21.88
N PRO A 446 0.62 -8.61 22.51
CA PRO A 446 0.00 -9.38 23.60
C PRO A 446 -0.36 -10.82 23.23
N GLY A 447 0.24 -11.77 23.94
CA GLY A 447 -0.01 -13.20 23.75
C GLY A 447 0.51 -13.75 22.41
N TYR A 448 1.39 -13.01 21.73
CA TYR A 448 2.04 -13.48 20.52
C TYR A 448 3.35 -14.19 20.86
N ASP A 449 3.45 -15.42 20.39
CA ASP A 449 4.67 -16.22 20.39
C ASP A 449 4.97 -16.62 18.94
N PRO A 450 6.04 -16.09 18.32
CA PRO A 450 6.36 -16.38 16.93
C PRO A 450 6.68 -17.86 16.69
N ASP A 451 7.17 -18.59 17.70
CA ASP A 451 7.57 -19.99 17.55
C ASP A 451 6.38 -20.93 17.35
N ARG A 452 5.16 -20.47 17.64
CA ARG A 452 3.91 -21.22 17.41
C ARG A 452 3.45 -21.21 15.96
N TYR A 453 4.05 -20.38 15.11
CA TYR A 453 3.64 -20.20 13.73
C TYR A 453 4.76 -20.59 12.77
N GLU A 454 4.39 -21.05 11.60
CA GLU A 454 5.32 -21.26 10.50
C GLU A 454 4.84 -20.50 9.26
N SER A 455 5.81 -19.99 8.50
CA SER A 455 5.60 -19.39 7.20
C SER A 455 6.49 -20.11 6.20
N LYS A 456 5.89 -20.56 5.11
CA LYS A 456 6.58 -21.24 4.02
C LYS A 456 6.34 -20.50 2.73
N GLN A 457 7.40 -20.26 1.97
CA GLN A 457 7.26 -19.87 0.59
C GLN A 457 7.15 -21.13 -0.27
N VAL A 458 6.18 -21.13 -1.17
CA VAL A 458 5.97 -22.19 -2.16
C VAL A 458 5.88 -21.56 -3.54
N PHE A 459 6.08 -22.39 -4.56
CA PHE A 459 5.87 -22.01 -5.95
C PHE A 459 4.90 -22.99 -6.55
N TYR A 460 3.84 -22.49 -7.17
CA TYR A 460 2.88 -23.28 -7.91
C TYR A 460 2.92 -22.89 -9.39
N ASN A 461 2.45 -23.78 -10.25
CA ASN A 461 2.36 -23.47 -11.68
C ASN A 461 0.99 -22.87 -11.96
N SER A 462 0.97 -21.74 -12.66
CA SER A 462 -0.22 -21.17 -13.27
C SER A 462 -0.67 -22.01 -14.47
N LYS A 463 -1.82 -21.63 -15.05
CA LYS A 463 -2.42 -22.30 -16.21
C LYS A 463 -1.47 -22.45 -17.40
N ASP A 464 -0.61 -21.46 -17.64
CA ASP A 464 0.37 -21.45 -18.72
C ASP A 464 1.74 -22.07 -18.33
N GLY A 465 1.85 -22.62 -17.12
CA GLY A 465 3.09 -23.20 -16.60
C GLY A 465 4.01 -22.21 -15.88
N THR A 466 3.68 -20.91 -15.85
CA THR A 466 4.46 -19.89 -15.11
C THR A 466 4.52 -20.27 -13.63
N ARG A 467 5.72 -20.24 -13.04
CA ARG A 467 5.90 -20.46 -11.59
C ARG A 467 5.57 -19.18 -10.82
N VAL A 468 4.54 -19.23 -10.00
CA VAL A 468 4.05 -18.10 -9.20
C VAL A 468 4.36 -18.35 -7.72
N PRO A 469 4.98 -17.39 -7.00
CA PRO A 469 5.23 -17.53 -5.57
C PRO A 469 3.96 -17.37 -4.74
N MET A 470 3.94 -18.04 -3.60
CA MET A 470 2.93 -17.84 -2.57
C MET A 470 3.53 -18.09 -1.20
N PHE A 471 3.20 -17.25 -0.23
CA PHE A 471 3.48 -17.52 1.16
C PHE A 471 2.29 -18.20 1.82
N VAL A 472 2.53 -19.27 2.55
CA VAL A 472 1.52 -19.99 3.34
C VAL A 472 1.91 -19.91 4.80
N VAL A 473 1.02 -19.37 5.63
CA VAL A 473 1.22 -19.07 7.05
C VAL A 473 0.16 -19.78 7.86
N HIS A 474 0.56 -20.55 8.86
CA HIS A 474 -0.36 -21.20 9.77
C HIS A 474 0.28 -21.50 11.12
N ARG A 475 -0.54 -21.89 12.09
CA ARG A 475 -0.06 -22.41 13.37
C ARG A 475 0.64 -23.75 13.14
N LYS A 476 1.78 -23.99 13.79
CA LYS A 476 2.47 -25.28 13.77
C LYS A 476 1.58 -26.38 14.35
N GLY A 477 1.69 -27.58 13.80
CA GLY A 477 1.01 -28.78 14.31
C GLY A 477 -0.47 -28.92 13.89
N ILE A 478 -1.01 -28.04 13.04
CA ILE A 478 -2.31 -28.30 12.41
C ILE A 478 -2.18 -29.46 11.41
N ALA A 479 -3.26 -30.25 11.26
CA ALA A 479 -3.30 -31.29 10.25
C ALA A 479 -3.55 -30.68 8.86
N LEU A 480 -2.71 -31.01 7.89
CA LEU A 480 -2.92 -30.63 6.48
C LEU A 480 -3.72 -31.74 5.77
N ASP A 481 -4.99 -31.86 6.14
CA ASP A 481 -5.92 -32.91 5.70
C ASP A 481 -7.04 -32.40 4.75
N GLY A 482 -6.99 -31.13 4.36
CA GLY A 482 -7.98 -30.46 3.52
C GLY A 482 -9.13 -29.78 4.28
N ASN A 483 -9.15 -29.84 5.61
CA ASN A 483 -10.26 -29.31 6.41
C ASN A 483 -10.01 -27.94 7.06
N ASN A 484 -8.79 -27.38 6.92
CA ASN A 484 -8.49 -26.09 7.54
C ASN A 484 -9.23 -24.95 6.81
N PRO A 485 -9.92 -24.06 7.54
CA PRO A 485 -10.41 -22.83 6.95
C PRO A 485 -9.22 -22.02 6.42
N THR A 486 -9.33 -21.48 5.21
CA THR A 486 -8.21 -20.81 4.55
C THR A 486 -8.64 -19.47 4.01
N LEU A 487 -7.80 -18.47 4.22
CA LEU A 487 -7.93 -17.15 3.62
C LEU A 487 -6.81 -16.97 2.60
N LEU A 488 -7.17 -16.97 1.32
CA LEU A 488 -6.26 -16.67 0.21
C LEU A 488 -6.40 -15.19 -0.16
N TYR A 489 -5.28 -14.48 -0.12
CA TYR A 489 -5.18 -13.06 -0.44
C TYR A 489 -4.34 -12.83 -1.70
N GLY A 490 -4.71 -11.83 -2.50
CA GLY A 490 -3.96 -11.40 -3.68
C GLY A 490 -4.31 -9.98 -4.14
N TYR A 491 -3.41 -9.42 -4.96
CA TYR A 491 -3.58 -8.09 -5.58
C TYR A 491 -3.35 -8.15 -7.10
N GLY A 492 -2.11 -8.31 -7.57
CA GLY A 492 -1.77 -8.56 -8.98
C GLY A 492 -2.05 -7.38 -9.92
N GLY A 493 -1.26 -6.33 -9.83
CA GLY A 493 -1.37 -5.13 -10.68
C GLY A 493 -0.49 -3.99 -10.20
N PHE A 494 -0.35 -2.96 -11.04
CA PHE A 494 0.26 -1.67 -10.68
C PHE A 494 1.72 -1.73 -10.25
N ASN A 495 2.44 -2.80 -10.64
CA ASN A 495 3.81 -3.05 -10.20
C ASN A 495 3.94 -3.14 -8.66
N ILE A 496 2.84 -3.39 -7.95
CA ILE A 496 2.82 -3.51 -6.49
C ILE A 496 3.30 -4.91 -6.10
N THR A 497 4.25 -4.95 -5.17
CA THR A 497 4.81 -6.20 -4.61
C THR A 497 4.10 -6.58 -3.32
N GLU A 498 3.54 -7.79 -3.24
CA GLU A 498 2.91 -8.30 -2.01
C GLU A 498 3.93 -9.01 -1.09
N SER A 499 4.80 -8.23 -0.46
CA SER A 499 5.90 -8.75 0.38
C SER A 499 5.45 -9.21 1.79
N PRO A 500 6.19 -10.10 2.46
CA PRO A 500 5.86 -10.58 3.80
C PRO A 500 5.69 -9.45 4.83
N GLY A 501 4.52 -9.39 5.46
CA GLY A 501 4.18 -8.36 6.45
C GLY A 501 3.40 -8.90 7.63
N PHE A 502 3.83 -8.53 8.84
CA PHE A 502 3.11 -8.86 10.05
C PHE A 502 1.79 -8.10 10.14
N SER A 503 0.75 -8.78 10.60
CA SER A 503 -0.52 -8.16 10.97
C SER A 503 -1.02 -8.80 12.25
N ALA A 504 -1.13 -8.00 13.31
CA ALA A 504 -1.69 -8.46 14.58
C ALA A 504 -3.13 -8.96 14.41
N LEU A 505 -3.89 -8.36 13.49
CA LEU A 505 -5.28 -8.75 13.19
C LEU A 505 -5.35 -10.18 12.62
N ARG A 506 -4.31 -10.62 11.92
CA ARG A 506 -4.23 -11.98 11.36
C ARG A 506 -4.07 -13.04 12.45
N LEU A 507 -3.55 -12.70 13.63
CA LEU A 507 -3.37 -13.64 14.73
C LEU A 507 -4.69 -14.29 15.16
N ALA A 508 -5.77 -13.51 15.22
CA ALA A 508 -7.09 -14.04 15.56
C ALA A 508 -7.50 -15.16 14.60
N LEU A 509 -7.25 -15.03 13.30
CA LEU A 509 -7.53 -16.09 12.32
C LEU A 509 -6.66 -17.32 12.57
N LEU A 510 -5.34 -17.13 12.69
CA LEU A 510 -4.38 -18.23 12.83
C LEU A 510 -4.59 -19.03 14.13
N GLU A 511 -4.99 -18.35 15.21
CA GLU A 511 -5.35 -18.99 16.49
C GLU A 511 -6.59 -19.88 16.38
N HIS A 512 -7.51 -19.56 15.45
CA HIS A 512 -8.68 -20.35 15.12
C HIS A 512 -8.41 -21.44 14.06
N GLY A 513 -7.14 -21.76 13.80
CA GLY A 513 -6.75 -22.85 12.89
C GLY A 513 -6.83 -22.48 11.41
N PHE A 514 -6.90 -21.19 11.08
CA PHE A 514 -6.82 -20.77 9.69
C PHE A 514 -5.43 -21.00 9.10
N VAL A 515 -5.41 -21.32 7.82
CA VAL A 515 -4.26 -21.09 6.95
C VAL A 515 -4.46 -19.73 6.27
N TYR A 516 -3.44 -18.89 6.30
CA TYR A 516 -3.39 -17.67 5.48
C TYR A 516 -2.44 -17.88 4.32
N ALA A 517 -2.88 -17.58 3.11
CA ALA A 517 -2.07 -17.67 1.91
C ALA A 517 -2.02 -16.30 1.22
N SER A 518 -0.82 -15.86 0.84
CA SER A 518 -0.58 -14.62 0.09
C SER A 518 0.05 -14.97 -1.25
N ALA A 519 -0.72 -14.87 -2.33
CA ALA A 519 -0.25 -15.21 -3.67
C ALA A 519 0.33 -13.97 -4.38
N ASN A 520 1.52 -14.13 -4.94
CA ASN A 520 2.32 -13.08 -5.55
C ASN A 520 2.16 -13.09 -7.08
N LEU A 521 0.98 -12.66 -7.51
CA LEU A 521 0.48 -12.82 -8.87
C LEU A 521 1.23 -11.94 -9.88
N ARG A 522 1.19 -12.30 -11.16
CA ARG A 522 1.57 -11.38 -12.25
C ARG A 522 0.76 -10.08 -12.19
N GLY A 523 1.28 -9.04 -12.83
CA GLY A 523 0.80 -7.67 -12.65
C GLY A 523 1.45 -6.96 -11.46
N GLY A 524 1.99 -7.70 -10.49
CA GLY A 524 2.81 -7.12 -9.42
C GLY A 524 4.24 -6.83 -9.86
N GLY A 525 5.08 -6.38 -8.92
CA GLY A 525 6.48 -6.00 -9.14
C GLY A 525 7.52 -7.01 -8.67
N GLU A 526 7.10 -8.21 -8.26
CA GLU A 526 7.96 -9.22 -7.61
C GLU A 526 9.19 -9.63 -8.43
N TYR A 527 9.05 -9.68 -9.76
CA TYR A 527 10.13 -9.99 -10.70
C TYR A 527 10.31 -8.90 -11.76
N GLY A 528 10.07 -7.64 -11.35
CA GLY A 528 10.31 -6.45 -12.15
C GLY A 528 9.25 -6.23 -13.22
N GLU A 529 9.54 -5.33 -14.16
CA GLU A 529 8.52 -4.84 -15.09
C GLU A 529 7.94 -5.93 -15.98
N LYS A 530 8.73 -6.96 -16.34
CA LYS A 530 8.22 -8.09 -17.11
C LYS A 530 7.10 -8.85 -16.37
N TRP A 531 7.17 -8.92 -15.05
CA TRP A 531 6.12 -9.53 -14.22
C TRP A 531 4.85 -8.67 -14.21
N HIS A 532 5.02 -7.35 -14.16
CA HIS A 532 3.94 -6.38 -14.24
C HIS A 532 3.23 -6.41 -15.60
N GLU A 533 3.98 -6.34 -16.70
CA GLU A 533 3.46 -6.38 -18.08
C GLU A 533 2.70 -7.68 -18.39
N ALA A 534 3.13 -8.79 -17.78
CA ALA A 534 2.48 -10.09 -17.92
C ALA A 534 1.09 -10.17 -17.26
N GLY A 535 0.66 -9.15 -16.50
CA GLY A 535 -0.64 -9.07 -15.84
C GLY A 535 -1.42 -7.77 -16.08
N MET A 536 -1.06 -6.98 -17.10
CA MET A 536 -1.75 -5.72 -17.42
C MET A 536 -2.50 -5.78 -18.76
N LYS A 537 -3.44 -4.83 -18.95
CA LYS A 537 -4.14 -4.62 -20.23
C LYS A 537 -4.74 -5.93 -20.77
N LEU A 538 -4.35 -6.35 -21.97
CA LEU A 538 -4.84 -7.59 -22.61
C LEU A 538 -4.37 -8.87 -21.92
N ASN A 539 -3.33 -8.79 -21.07
CA ASN A 539 -2.83 -9.90 -20.27
C ASN A 539 -3.48 -9.99 -18.89
N LYS A 540 -4.47 -9.13 -18.56
CA LYS A 540 -5.05 -9.08 -17.21
C LYS A 540 -5.67 -10.41 -16.75
N GLN A 541 -6.15 -11.24 -17.67
CA GLN A 541 -6.66 -12.58 -17.36
C GLN A 541 -5.60 -13.49 -16.70
N ASN A 542 -4.31 -13.29 -16.99
CA ASN A 542 -3.23 -14.06 -16.38
C ASN A 542 -3.21 -13.90 -14.86
N VAL A 543 -3.57 -12.71 -14.35
CA VAL A 543 -3.66 -12.44 -12.90
C VAL A 543 -4.74 -13.30 -12.26
N PHE A 544 -5.88 -13.42 -12.93
CA PHE A 544 -7.01 -14.22 -12.46
C PHE A 544 -6.68 -15.72 -12.53
N ASP A 545 -6.04 -16.15 -13.62
CA ASP A 545 -5.58 -17.52 -13.81
C ASP A 545 -4.52 -17.91 -12.75
N ASP A 546 -3.59 -17.01 -12.42
CA ASP A 546 -2.60 -17.21 -11.34
C ASP A 546 -3.28 -17.40 -9.99
N PHE A 547 -4.32 -16.62 -9.69
CA PHE A 547 -5.00 -16.69 -8.40
C PHE A 547 -5.90 -17.93 -8.28
N ILE A 548 -6.54 -18.33 -9.38
CA ILE A 548 -7.28 -19.59 -9.48
C ILE A 548 -6.32 -20.78 -9.27
N ALA A 549 -5.15 -20.77 -9.90
CA ALA A 549 -4.15 -21.81 -9.72
C ALA A 549 -3.60 -21.86 -8.29
N ALA A 550 -3.51 -20.72 -7.57
CA ALA A 550 -3.16 -20.70 -6.16
C ALA A 550 -4.19 -21.47 -5.31
N ALA A 551 -5.47 -21.23 -5.55
CA ALA A 551 -6.57 -21.91 -4.87
C ALA A 551 -6.56 -23.42 -5.15
N GLU A 552 -6.42 -23.81 -6.42
CA GLU A 552 -6.33 -25.21 -6.84
C GLU A 552 -5.12 -25.90 -6.19
N TRP A 553 -3.97 -25.23 -6.12
CA TRP A 553 -2.78 -25.75 -5.46
C TRP A 553 -2.99 -25.96 -3.96
N LEU A 554 -3.60 -25.00 -3.25
CA LEU A 554 -3.90 -25.14 -1.81
C LEU A 554 -4.83 -26.32 -1.53
N ILE A 555 -5.83 -26.54 -2.39
CA ILE A 555 -6.77 -27.66 -2.29
C ILE A 555 -6.05 -28.99 -2.58
N ALA A 556 -5.29 -29.06 -3.67
CA ALA A 556 -4.58 -30.27 -4.07
C ALA A 556 -3.53 -30.71 -3.02
N ASN A 557 -2.88 -29.76 -2.36
CA ASN A 557 -1.91 -30.01 -1.30
C ASN A 557 -2.53 -30.14 0.09
N LYS A 558 -3.86 -30.28 0.18
CA LYS A 558 -4.61 -30.54 1.42
C LYS A 558 -4.43 -29.47 2.51
N PHE A 559 -4.11 -28.24 2.14
CA PHE A 559 -4.25 -27.12 3.07
C PHE A 559 -5.73 -26.87 3.37
N THR A 560 -6.59 -26.98 2.35
CA THR A 560 -8.03 -26.67 2.46
C THR A 560 -8.87 -27.44 1.44
N SER A 561 -10.15 -27.07 1.34
CA SER A 561 -11.12 -27.55 0.36
C SER A 561 -11.99 -26.39 -0.12
N PRO A 562 -12.70 -26.50 -1.25
CA PRO A 562 -13.58 -25.43 -1.74
C PRO A 562 -14.59 -24.94 -0.69
N ALA A 563 -15.12 -25.86 0.14
CA ALA A 563 -16.07 -25.55 1.22
C ALA A 563 -15.46 -24.76 2.39
N LYS A 564 -14.13 -24.62 2.43
CA LYS A 564 -13.35 -23.99 3.51
C LYS A 564 -12.44 -22.86 3.03
N LEU A 565 -12.45 -22.55 1.73
CA LEU A 565 -11.63 -21.51 1.14
C LEU A 565 -12.39 -20.18 1.03
N ALA A 566 -11.81 -19.13 1.61
CA ALA A 566 -12.21 -17.74 1.43
C ALA A 566 -11.16 -17.00 0.60
N ILE A 567 -11.60 -16.09 -0.26
CA ILE A 567 -10.72 -15.19 -1.03
C ILE A 567 -10.92 -13.73 -0.65
N GLN A 568 -9.84 -12.97 -0.64
CA GLN A 568 -9.83 -11.56 -0.26
C GLN A 568 -8.87 -10.75 -1.13
N GLY A 569 -9.26 -9.51 -1.42
CA GLY A 569 -8.41 -8.52 -2.10
C GLY A 569 -9.04 -7.14 -2.04
N GLY A 570 -8.21 -6.11 -2.00
CA GLY A 570 -8.62 -4.71 -1.90
C GLY A 570 -8.28 -3.90 -3.16
N SER A 571 -9.11 -2.93 -3.54
CA SER A 571 -8.88 -2.07 -4.72
C SER A 571 -8.77 -2.90 -6.02
N ASN A 572 -7.61 -2.95 -6.68
CA ASN A 572 -7.36 -3.91 -7.78
C ASN A 572 -7.48 -5.38 -7.34
N GLY A 573 -7.15 -5.71 -6.09
CA GLY A 573 -7.47 -7.01 -5.49
C GLY A 573 -8.99 -7.24 -5.33
N GLY A 574 -9.78 -6.18 -5.23
CA GLY A 574 -11.25 -6.28 -5.24
C GLY A 574 -11.78 -6.64 -6.62
N LEU A 575 -11.21 -6.06 -7.69
CA LEU A 575 -11.43 -6.50 -9.07
C LEU A 575 -11.07 -7.98 -9.24
N LEU A 576 -9.89 -8.39 -8.76
CA LEU A 576 -9.45 -9.79 -8.78
C LEU A 576 -10.51 -10.71 -8.16
N VAL A 577 -10.96 -10.43 -6.94
CA VAL A 577 -11.97 -11.24 -6.26
C VAL A 577 -13.28 -11.27 -7.05
N GLY A 578 -13.76 -10.11 -7.53
CA GLY A 578 -14.97 -10.00 -8.35
C GLY A 578 -14.89 -10.82 -9.65
N ALA A 579 -13.74 -10.79 -10.32
CA ALA A 579 -13.51 -11.54 -11.55
C ALA A 579 -13.52 -13.05 -11.28
N VAL A 580 -12.73 -13.54 -10.32
CA VAL A 580 -12.61 -14.98 -10.09
C VAL A 580 -13.87 -15.60 -9.48
N MET A 581 -14.63 -14.86 -8.65
CA MET A 581 -15.90 -15.37 -8.15
C MET A 581 -16.96 -15.51 -9.25
N ASN A 582 -16.87 -14.69 -10.31
CA ASN A 582 -17.72 -14.83 -11.49
C ASN A 582 -17.25 -15.97 -12.40
N GLN A 583 -15.93 -16.17 -12.55
CA GLN A 583 -15.36 -17.18 -13.44
C GLN A 583 -15.37 -18.60 -12.86
N ARG A 584 -15.07 -18.75 -11.57
CA ARG A 584 -14.89 -20.04 -10.86
C ARG A 584 -15.58 -20.05 -9.48
N PRO A 585 -16.89 -19.78 -9.40
CA PRO A 585 -17.61 -19.70 -8.12
C PRO A 585 -17.54 -20.99 -7.29
N GLU A 586 -17.33 -22.13 -7.91
CA GLU A 586 -17.28 -23.45 -7.26
C GLU A 586 -15.99 -23.68 -6.46
N LEU A 587 -14.93 -22.88 -6.67
CA LEU A 587 -13.67 -23.01 -5.95
C LEU A 587 -13.69 -22.40 -4.54
N PHE A 588 -14.64 -21.50 -4.27
CA PHE A 588 -14.62 -20.65 -3.08
C PHE A 588 -15.92 -20.75 -2.29
N ARG A 589 -15.81 -20.79 -0.96
CA ARG A 589 -16.98 -20.69 -0.08
C ARG A 589 -17.36 -19.25 0.23
N VAL A 590 -16.37 -18.36 0.32
CA VAL A 590 -16.54 -16.95 0.71
C VAL A 590 -15.69 -16.06 -0.19
N ALA A 591 -16.25 -14.94 -0.65
CA ALA A 591 -15.53 -13.90 -1.38
C ALA A 591 -15.62 -12.57 -0.62
N ILE A 592 -14.50 -11.89 -0.43
CA ILE A 592 -14.39 -10.62 0.30
C ILE A 592 -13.71 -9.57 -0.60
N PRO A 593 -14.41 -9.03 -1.60
CA PRO A 593 -13.89 -7.92 -2.40
C PRO A 593 -14.02 -6.61 -1.61
N GLN A 594 -12.89 -6.00 -1.27
CA GLN A 594 -12.86 -4.73 -0.53
C GLN A 594 -12.60 -3.56 -1.48
N VAL A 595 -13.43 -2.52 -1.43
CA VAL A 595 -13.27 -1.28 -2.22
C VAL A 595 -12.88 -1.54 -3.69
N GLY A 596 -13.51 -2.56 -4.30
CA GLY A 596 -13.08 -3.08 -5.60
C GLY A 596 -13.50 -2.20 -6.77
N VAL A 597 -12.65 -2.14 -7.80
CA VAL A 597 -13.02 -1.57 -9.10
C VAL A 597 -13.86 -2.60 -9.85
N MET A 598 -15.18 -2.44 -9.81
CA MET A 598 -16.12 -3.48 -10.29
C MET A 598 -16.74 -3.18 -11.66
N ASP A 599 -16.81 -1.90 -12.06
CA ASP A 599 -17.25 -1.51 -13.40
C ASP A 599 -16.05 -1.13 -14.27
N MET A 600 -15.55 -2.12 -15.01
CA MET A 600 -14.39 -1.95 -15.89
C MET A 600 -14.69 -1.13 -17.15
N LEU A 601 -15.95 -0.83 -17.45
CA LEU A 601 -16.33 -0.02 -18.61
C LEU A 601 -16.42 1.47 -18.29
N ARG A 602 -16.41 1.83 -16.99
CA ARG A 602 -16.65 3.20 -16.52
C ARG A 602 -15.69 3.72 -15.47
N PHE A 603 -14.84 2.89 -14.86
CA PHE A 603 -13.90 3.32 -13.81
C PHE A 603 -13.15 4.63 -14.15
N HIS A 604 -12.72 4.78 -15.41
CA HIS A 604 -11.99 5.95 -15.91
C HIS A 604 -12.76 7.28 -15.86
N LYS A 605 -14.08 7.26 -15.61
CA LYS A 605 -14.94 8.45 -15.57
C LYS A 605 -15.00 9.13 -14.20
N PHE A 606 -14.47 8.50 -13.15
CA PHE A 606 -14.62 8.97 -11.77
C PHE A 606 -13.27 9.33 -11.16
N THR A 607 -13.22 10.46 -10.46
CA THR A 607 -12.06 10.90 -9.66
C THR A 607 -10.72 10.78 -10.41
N ILE A 608 -9.87 9.84 -10.01
CA ILE A 608 -8.56 9.53 -10.58
C ILE A 608 -8.52 8.20 -11.34
N GLY A 609 -9.69 7.60 -11.61
CA GLY A 609 -9.80 6.33 -12.31
C GLY A 609 -9.21 6.34 -13.71
N TRP A 610 -9.04 7.51 -14.35
CA TRP A 610 -8.31 7.63 -15.62
C TRP A 610 -6.81 7.31 -15.50
N ALA A 611 -6.24 7.35 -14.29
CA ALA A 611 -4.84 7.03 -14.01
C ALA A 611 -4.60 5.57 -13.58
N TRP A 612 -5.70 4.80 -13.40
CA TRP A 612 -5.70 3.37 -13.09
C TRP A 612 -5.50 2.56 -14.38
#